data_AF-A0A239FB56-F1
#
_entry.id   AF-A0A239FB56-F1
#
_cell.length_a   1.000
_cell.length_b   1.000
_cell.length_c   1.000
_cell.angle_alpha   90.00
_cell.angle_beta   90.00
_cell.angle_gamma   90.00
#
_symmetry.space_group_name_H-M   'P 1'
#
loop_
_entity.id
_entity.type
_entity.pdbx_description
1 polymer ?
#
loop_
_entity_poly.entity_id
_entity_poly.type
_entity_poly.pdbx_seq_one_letter_code
_entity_poly.pdbx_strand_id
1 'polypeptide(L)' 'MPTFDFSHLTAAEKIALADELLASIDPEDIPLTEAQAAEIDRRLATLDQDIKQGQDAFAVYEELTARYRNAG' A
#
# COMPACT_ATOMS: atom_id res chain seq x y z
N MET A 1 6.14 22.34 -14.97
CA MET A 1 7.04 21.48 -14.19
C MET A 1 7.97 20.75 -15.14
N PRO A 2 9.24 20.55 -14.79
CA PRO A 2 10.13 19.70 -15.57
C PRO A 2 9.61 18.26 -15.57
N THR A 3 9.70 17.60 -16.72
CA THR A 3 9.35 16.18 -16.87
C THR A 3 10.63 15.36 -16.70
N PHE A 4 10.65 14.45 -15.72
CA PHE A 4 11.74 13.50 -15.55
C PHE A 4 11.44 12.23 -16.36
N ASP A 5 12.39 11.79 -17.18
CA ASP A 5 12.28 10.57 -17.97
C ASP A 5 12.97 9.40 -17.26
N PHE A 6 12.18 8.40 -16.86
CA PHE A 6 12.65 7.17 -16.20
C PHE A 6 12.56 5.94 -17.12
N SER A 7 12.36 6.13 -18.43
CA SER A 7 12.21 5.04 -19.40
C SER A 7 13.45 4.15 -19.50
N HIS A 8 14.62 4.70 -19.19
CA HIS A 8 15.90 4.01 -19.17
C HIS A 8 16.10 3.06 -17.97
N LEU A 9 15.29 3.20 -16.91
CA LEU A 9 15.38 2.35 -15.72
C LEU A 9 14.70 1.00 -15.95
N THR A 10 15.35 -0.07 -15.49
CA THR A 10 14.75 -1.38 -15.33
C THR A 10 13.63 -1.34 -14.26
N ALA A 11 12.82 -2.40 -14.20
CA ALA A 11 11.78 -2.51 -13.16
C ALA A 11 12.37 -2.50 -11.74
N ALA A 12 13.50 -3.18 -11.53
CA ALA A 12 14.17 -3.21 -10.23
C ALA A 12 14.70 -1.84 -9.82
N GLU A 13 15.30 -1.10 -10.75
CA GLU A 13 15.80 0.26 -10.48
C GLU A 13 14.67 1.25 -10.23
N LYS A 14 13.50 1.09 -10.88
CA LYS A 14 12.32 1.90 -10.58
C LYS A 14 11.81 1.68 -9.16
N ILE A 15 11.82 0.42 -8.69
CA ILE A 15 11.41 0.10 -7.32
C ILE A 15 12.41 0.70 -6.33
N ALA A 16 13.71 0.52 -6.55
CA ALA A 16 14.74 1.10 -5.69
C ALA A 16 14.63 2.62 -5.61
N LEU A 17 14.40 3.30 -6.75
CA LEU A 17 14.18 4.73 -6.78
C LEU A 17 12.90 5.14 -6.00
N ALA A 18 11.82 4.37 -6.13
CA ALA A 18 10.60 4.64 -5.37
C ALA A 18 10.83 4.52 -3.86
N ASP A 19 11.58 3.51 -3.42
CA ASP A 19 11.95 3.31 -2.02
C ASP A 19 12.81 4.48 -1.50
N GLU A 20 13.81 4.91 -2.27
CA GLU A 20 14.66 6.05 -1.92
C GLU A 20 13.88 7.36 -1.83
N LEU A 21 12.98 7.62 -2.79
CA LEU A 21 12.12 8.80 -2.78
C LEU A 21 11.19 8.79 -1.58
N LEU A 22 10.57 7.66 -1.27
CA LEU A 22 9.72 7.54 -0.08
C LEU A 22 10.50 7.75 1.21
N ALA A 23 11.71 7.20 1.32
CA ALA A 23 12.59 7.39 2.47
C ALA A 23 13.12 8.83 2.61
N SER A 24 13.13 9.60 1.52
CA SER A 24 13.60 10.99 1.52
C SER A 24 12.57 11.99 2.05
N ILE A 25 11.31 11.58 2.23
CA ILE A 25 10.24 12.47 2.69
C ILE A 25 10.17 12.46 4.22
N ASP A 26 10.22 13.64 4.84
CA ASP A 26 9.96 13.79 6.27
C ASP A 26 8.44 13.75 6.53
N PRO A 27 7.95 12.98 7.52
CA PRO A 27 6.54 13.02 7.92
C PRO A 27 5.99 14.43 8.18
N GLU A 28 6.84 15.37 8.63
CA GLU A 28 6.44 16.76 8.86
C GLU A 28 6.10 17.50 7.56
N ASP A 29 6.64 17.08 6.42
CA ASP A 29 6.36 17.66 5.09
C ASP A 29 5.00 17.23 4.52
N ILE A 30 4.42 16.15 5.06
CA ILE A 30 3.10 15.63 4.67
C ILE A 30 2.22 15.49 5.92
N PRO A 31 1.81 16.61 6.55
CA PRO A 31 1.00 16.56 7.74
C PRO A 31 -0.38 15.98 7.42
N LEU A 32 -0.86 15.13 8.31
CA LEU A 32 -2.22 14.60 8.21
C LEU A 32 -3.24 15.74 8.39
N THR A 33 -4.31 15.68 7.60
CA THR A 33 -5.51 16.46 7.93
C THR A 33 -6.14 15.93 9.22
N GLU A 34 -6.88 16.78 9.93
CA GLU A 34 -7.61 16.38 11.14
C GLU A 34 -8.51 15.15 10.89
N ALA A 35 -9.18 15.11 9.75
CA ALA A 35 -10.03 13.98 9.36
C ALA A 35 -9.23 12.69 9.16
N GLN A 36 -8.04 12.75 8.58
CA GLN A 36 -7.17 11.58 8.40
C GLN A 36 -6.62 11.08 9.75
N ALA A 37 -6.18 12.00 10.62
CA ALA A 37 -5.71 11.66 11.95
C ALA A 37 -6.81 10.98 12.78
N ALA A 38 -8.02 11.56 12.81
CA ALA A 38 -9.17 10.99 13.51
C ALA A 38 -9.56 9.60 12.98
N GLU A 39 -9.46 9.37 11.67
CA GLU A 39 -9.73 8.06 11.08
C GLU A 39 -8.67 7.02 11.45
N ILE A 40 -7.39 7.41 11.50
CA ILE A 40 -6.31 6.53 11.96
C ILE A 40 -6.53 6.16 13.43
N ASP A 41 -6.82 7.14 14.29
CA ASP A 41 -7.11 6.90 15.71
C ASP A 41 -8.29 5.95 15.90
N ARG A 42 -9.36 6.14 15.12
CA ARG A 42 -10.53 5.26 15.14
C ARG A 42 -10.16 3.82 14.79
N ARG A 43 -9.36 3.60 13.74
CA ARG A 43 -8.92 2.26 13.31
C ARG A 43 -7.98 1.60 14.30
N LEU A 44 -7.07 2.36 14.89
CA LEU A 44 -6.17 1.85 15.92
C LEU A 44 -6.95 1.41 17.16
N ALA A 45 -7.98 2.16 17.55
CA ALA A 45 -8.84 1.81 18.67
C ALA A 45 -9.64 0.51 18.46
N THR A 46 -9.94 0.15 17.20
CA THR A 46 -10.71 -1.06 16.85
C THR A 46 -9.87 -2.21 16.30
N LEU A 47 -8.55 -2.01 16.13
CA LEU A 47 -7.67 -2.92 15.40
C LEU A 47 -7.78 -4.39 15.86
N ASP A 48 -7.74 -4.65 17.16
CA ASP A 48 -7.81 -6.02 17.71
C ASP A 48 -9.13 -6.73 17.40
N GLN A 49 -10.23 -5.99 17.21
CA GLN A 49 -11.51 -6.55 16.80
C GLN A 49 -11.62 -6.65 15.28
N ASP A 50 -11.12 -5.65 14.57
CA ASP A 50 -11.14 -5.60 13.11
C ASP A 50 -10.32 -6.75 12.50
N ILE A 51 -9.16 -7.08 13.09
CA ILE A 51 -8.32 -8.19 12.63
C ILE A 51 -9.07 -9.54 12.67
N LYS A 52 -9.99 -9.73 13.63
CA LYS A 52 -10.78 -10.97 13.74
C LYS A 52 -11.79 -11.12 12.60
N GLN A 53 -12.14 -10.03 11.93
CA GLN A 53 -12.99 -10.03 10.74
C GLN A 53 -12.18 -10.26 9.45
N GLY A 54 -10.85 -10.25 9.54
CA GLY A 54 -9.96 -10.52 8.42
C GLY A 54 -10.00 -11.99 7.99
N GLN A 55 -9.73 -12.23 6.71
CA GLN A 55 -9.50 -13.57 6.17
C GLN A 55 -8.00 -13.77 5.96
N ASP A 56 -7.55 -15.02 6.00
CA ASP A 56 -6.18 -15.36 5.64
C ASP A 56 -5.91 -14.97 4.18
N ALA A 57 -4.92 -14.12 3.96
CA ALA A 57 -4.65 -13.56 2.64
C ALA A 57 -4.26 -14.64 1.63
N PHE A 58 -3.52 -15.67 2.04
CA PHE A 58 -3.12 -16.75 1.15
C PHE A 58 -4.32 -17.63 0.76
N ALA A 59 -5.22 -17.92 1.70
CA ALA A 59 -6.47 -18.61 1.40
C ALA A 59 -7.32 -17.83 0.38
N VAL A 60 -7.41 -16.49 0.52
CA VAL A 60 -8.11 -15.63 -0.46
C VAL A 60 -7.41 -15.67 -1.82
N TYR A 61 -6.08 -15.62 -1.86
CA TYR A 61 -5.32 -15.72 -3.13
C TYR A 61 -5.51 -17.07 -3.82
N GLU A 62 -5.52 -18.16 -3.08
CA GLU A 62 -5.79 -19.51 -3.60
C GLU A 62 -7.21 -19.58 -4.19
N GLU A 63 -8.21 -19.08 -3.47
CA GLU A 63 -9.59 -19.00 -3.95
C GLU A 63 -9.70 -18.22 -5.27
N LEU A 64 -9.13 -17.01 -5.31
CA LEU A 64 -9.16 -16.16 -6.51
C LEU A 64 -8.44 -16.83 -7.68
N THR A 65 -7.27 -17.43 -7.43
CA THR A 65 -6.52 -18.15 -8.46
C THR A 65 -7.30 -19.32 -9.02
N ALA A 66 -7.94 -20.12 -8.15
CA ALA A 66 -8.80 -21.23 -8.58
C ALA A 66 -10.01 -20.74 -9.39
N ARG A 67 -10.66 -19.65 -8.96
CA ARG A 67 -11.80 -19.04 -9.65
C ARG A 67 -11.43 -18.58 -11.06
N TYR A 68 -10.33 -17.87 -11.23
CA TYR A 68 -9.93 -17.33 -12.53
C TYR A 68 -9.20 -18.32 -13.42
N ARG A 69 -8.68 -19.43 -12.88
CA ARG A 69 -8.14 -20.55 -13.68
C ARG A 69 -9.25 -21.43 -14.27
N ASN A 70 -10.38 -21.59 -13.58
CA ASN A 70 -11.50 -22.43 -14.03
C ASN A 70 -12.53 -21.69 -14.90
N ALA A 71 -12.33 -20.38 -15.10
CA ALA A 71 -13.20 -19.52 -15.90
C ALA A 71 -12.67 -19.26 -17.33
N GLY A 72 -11.56 -19.92 -17.72
CA GLY A 72 -10.99 -19.92 -19.07
C GLY A 72 -10.97 -21.31 -19.67
#